data_AF-A0ABD5K8G0-F1
#
_entry.id   AF-A0ABD5K8G0-F1
#
_cell.length_a   1.000
_cell.length_b   1.000
_cell.length_c   1.000
_cell.angle_alpha   90.00
_cell.angle_beta   90.00
_cell.angle_gamma   90.00
#
_symmetry.space_group_name_H-M   'P 1'
#
loop_
_entity.id
_entity.type
_entity.pdbx_description
1 polymer ?
#
loop_
_entity_poly.entity_id
_entity_poly.type
_entity_poly.pdbx_seq_one_letter_code
_entity_poly.pdbx_strand_id
1 'polypeptide(L)'
;MNRRRLILGLLSVCTALTVAACSTRTGEQEVSATIESNLQQMVSDPVLLTSSDPNDYIAGNREAYDDILSTGEAGLPFLLQQLESSPDNGLKEWIMAQASTELLGEHNPVEAWHSGKDWLRQYKMSVE
;
A
#
# COMPACT_ATOMS: atom_id res chain seq x y z
N MET A 1 25.84 58.59 -33.92
CA MET A 1 26.41 57.26 -33.59
C MET A 1 25.34 56.44 -32.88
N ASN A 2 24.76 55.46 -33.59
CA ASN A 2 24.02 54.24 -33.16
C ASN A 2 23.86 54.00 -31.64
N ARG A 3 22.71 53.62 -31.05
CA ARG A 3 21.81 52.50 -31.38
C ARG A 3 20.45 52.60 -30.64
N ARG A 4 19.38 52.22 -31.33
CA ARG A 4 18.09 51.71 -30.82
C ARG A 4 18.27 50.68 -29.69
N ARG A 5 17.34 50.64 -28.73
CA ARG A 5 16.45 49.48 -28.46
C ARG A 5 15.45 49.76 -27.33
N LEU A 6 14.16 49.62 -27.68
CA LEU A 6 13.02 49.34 -26.80
C LEU A 6 13.31 48.13 -25.90
N ILE A 7 12.64 48.03 -24.75
CA ILE A 7 11.81 46.86 -24.35
C ILE A 7 10.87 47.30 -23.22
N LEU A 8 9.58 47.44 -23.57
CA LEU A 8 8.44 47.24 -22.68
C LEU A 8 8.39 45.74 -22.32
N GLY A 9 8.03 45.41 -21.08
CA GLY A 9 7.50 44.09 -20.74
C GLY A 9 8.03 43.52 -19.43
N LEU A 10 7.40 43.90 -18.32
CA LEU A 10 7.56 43.23 -17.02
C LEU A 10 6.17 43.09 -16.39
N LEU A 11 5.36 42.26 -17.03
CA LEU A 11 4.04 41.81 -16.55
C LEU A 11 3.76 40.49 -17.27
N SER A 12 4.27 39.39 -16.74
CA SER A 12 3.76 38.03 -16.94
C SER A 12 4.83 37.02 -16.55
N VAL A 13 4.86 36.60 -15.29
CA VAL A 13 5.25 35.23 -14.87
C VAL A 13 4.68 35.04 -13.46
N CYS A 14 3.48 34.49 -13.31
CA CYS A 14 3.00 33.96 -12.01
C CYS A 14 1.89 32.91 -12.16
N THR A 15 1.83 32.16 -13.26
CA THR A 15 0.87 31.06 -13.42
C THR A 15 1.53 29.85 -14.02
N ALA A 16 2.33 29.13 -13.23
CA ALA A 16 2.79 27.79 -13.60
C ALA A 16 3.23 26.97 -12.38
N LEU A 17 2.42 26.88 -11.32
CA LEU A 17 2.70 25.96 -10.20
C LEU A 17 1.40 25.44 -9.57
N THR A 18 0.63 24.58 -10.26
CA THR A 18 -0.49 23.84 -9.59
C THR A 18 -0.80 22.42 -10.09
N VAL A 19 -0.08 21.83 -11.05
CA VAL A 19 -0.57 20.57 -11.69
C VAL A 19 -0.04 19.26 -11.07
N ALA A 20 0.81 19.28 -10.05
CA ALA A 20 1.39 18.03 -9.51
C ALA A 20 0.45 17.21 -8.59
N ALA A 21 -0.63 17.78 -8.07
CA ALA A 21 -1.44 17.14 -7.02
C ALA A 21 -2.50 16.14 -7.54
N CYS A 22 -2.87 16.18 -8.83
CA CYS A 22 -3.88 15.27 -9.37
C CYS A 22 -3.30 13.89 -9.74
N SER A 23 -2.05 13.82 -10.20
CA SER A 23 -1.44 12.57 -10.65
C SER A 23 -1.16 11.58 -9.50
N THR A 24 -0.82 12.08 -8.31
CA THR A 24 -0.55 11.23 -7.14
C THR A 24 -1.80 10.58 -6.58
N ARG A 25 -2.92 11.32 -6.53
CA ARG A 25 -4.21 10.81 -6.06
C ARG A 25 -4.70 9.61 -6.89
N THR A 26 -4.51 9.64 -8.21
CA THR A 26 -4.94 8.54 -9.08
C THR A 26 -4.13 7.27 -8.82
N GLY A 27 -2.82 7.38 -8.59
CA GLY A 27 -1.97 6.22 -8.27
C GLY A 27 -2.27 5.61 -6.90
N GLU A 28 -2.45 6.41 -5.86
CA GLU A 28 -2.84 5.92 -4.53
C GLU A 28 -4.20 5.20 -4.54
N GLN A 29 -5.16 5.74 -5.31
CA GLN A 29 -6.47 5.11 -5.48
C GLN A 29 -6.36 3.75 -6.17
N GLU A 30 -5.56 3.64 -7.22
CA GLU A 30 -5.31 2.37 -7.93
C GLU A 30 -4.68 1.34 -7.00
N VAL A 31 -3.63 1.70 -6.26
CA VAL A 31 -2.98 0.82 -5.28
C VAL A 31 -3.98 0.32 -4.23
N SER A 32 -4.75 1.23 -3.61
CA SER A 32 -5.75 0.85 -2.60
C SER A 32 -6.84 -0.07 -3.15
N ALA A 33 -7.28 0.17 -4.39
CA ALA A 33 -8.29 -0.65 -5.05
C ALA A 33 -7.76 -2.07 -5.33
N THR A 34 -6.54 -2.18 -5.87
CA THR A 34 -5.87 -3.46 -6.12
C THR A 34 -5.72 -4.27 -4.84
N ILE A 35 -5.30 -3.65 -3.74
CA ILE A 35 -5.13 -4.36 -2.46
C ILE A 35 -6.48 -4.83 -1.91
N GLU A 36 -7.48 -3.94 -1.84
CA GLU A 36 -8.78 -4.28 -1.25
C GLU A 36 -9.53 -5.34 -2.07
N SER A 37 -9.51 -5.25 -3.41
CA SER A 37 -10.17 -6.24 -4.26
C SER A 37 -9.54 -7.63 -4.12
N ASN A 38 -8.22 -7.70 -4.11
CA ASN A 38 -7.50 -8.96 -4.00
C ASN A 38 -7.64 -9.56 -2.59
N LEU A 39 -7.54 -8.76 -1.53
CA LEU A 39 -7.83 -9.24 -0.17
C LEU A 39 -9.25 -9.78 -0.06
N GLN A 40 -10.24 -9.06 -0.60
CA GLN A 40 -11.63 -9.50 -0.56
C GLN A 40 -11.83 -10.82 -1.31
N GLN A 41 -11.20 -10.98 -2.47
CA GLN A 41 -11.22 -12.23 -3.24
C GLN A 41 -10.66 -13.38 -2.39
N MET A 42 -9.49 -13.19 -1.79
CA MET A 42 -8.83 -14.22 -0.99
C MET A 42 -9.69 -14.66 0.19
N VAL A 43 -10.20 -13.73 1.00
CA VAL A 43 -10.96 -14.07 2.23
C VAL A 43 -12.37 -14.58 1.97
N SER A 44 -12.86 -14.46 0.73
CA SER A 44 -14.21 -14.90 0.34
C SER A 44 -14.21 -16.17 -0.51
N ASP A 45 -13.06 -16.81 -0.72
CA ASP A 45 -12.95 -18.00 -1.55
C ASP A 45 -13.78 -19.17 -0.96
N PRO A 46 -14.88 -19.58 -1.63
CA PRO A 46 -15.80 -20.59 -1.10
C PRO A 46 -15.15 -21.97 -0.94
N VAL A 47 -14.09 -22.26 -1.70
CA VAL A 47 -13.38 -23.55 -1.63
C VAL A 47 -12.57 -23.66 -0.34
N LEU A 48 -12.12 -22.51 0.19
CA LEU A 48 -11.19 -22.43 1.31
C LEU A 48 -11.87 -22.10 2.64
N LEU A 49 -13.16 -21.74 2.65
CA LEU A 49 -13.91 -21.35 3.86
C LEU A 49 -13.86 -22.36 5.02
N THR A 50 -13.55 -23.63 4.75
CA THR A 50 -13.40 -24.67 5.77
C THR A 50 -11.97 -24.85 6.26
N SER A 51 -10.98 -24.23 5.62
CA SER A 51 -9.60 -24.25 6.08
C SER A 51 -9.41 -23.33 7.28
N SER A 52 -8.67 -23.84 8.26
CA SER A 52 -8.19 -23.09 9.42
C SER A 52 -6.76 -22.57 9.26
N ASP A 53 -6.07 -22.94 8.18
CA ASP A 53 -4.72 -22.50 7.89
C ASP A 53 -4.76 -21.28 6.97
N PRO A 54 -4.36 -20.07 7.44
CA PRO A 54 -4.37 -18.89 6.59
C PRO A 54 -3.42 -18.98 5.39
N ASN A 55 -2.41 -19.87 5.41
CA ASN A 55 -1.55 -20.12 4.26
C ASN A 55 -2.29 -20.78 3.10
N ASP A 56 -3.34 -21.57 3.36
CA ASP A 56 -4.14 -22.17 2.30
C ASP A 56 -4.82 -21.09 1.45
N TYR A 57 -5.25 -20.00 2.07
CA TYR A 57 -5.86 -18.85 1.38
C TYR A 57 -4.86 -18.12 0.48
N ILE A 58 -3.60 -18.03 0.88
CA ILE A 58 -2.52 -17.51 0.03
C ILE A 58 -2.22 -18.49 -1.12
N ALA A 59 -2.05 -19.77 -0.82
CA ALA A 59 -1.71 -20.78 -1.82
C ALA A 59 -2.81 -20.97 -2.87
N GLY A 60 -4.08 -20.95 -2.45
CA GLY A 60 -5.25 -21.08 -3.33
C GLY A 60 -5.57 -19.82 -4.15
N ASN A 61 -5.09 -18.65 -3.73
CA ASN A 61 -5.30 -17.37 -4.41
C ASN A 61 -3.97 -16.70 -4.79
N ARG A 62 -3.03 -17.48 -5.34
CA ARG A 62 -1.66 -17.03 -5.59
C ARG A 62 -1.59 -15.76 -6.46
N GLU A 63 -2.38 -15.69 -7.52
CA GLU A 63 -2.42 -14.53 -8.43
C GLU A 63 -2.86 -13.26 -7.69
N ALA A 64 -3.95 -13.34 -6.93
CA ALA A 64 -4.43 -12.20 -6.13
C ALA A 64 -3.41 -11.75 -5.08
N TYR A 65 -2.71 -12.71 -4.46
CA TYR A 65 -1.66 -12.40 -3.51
C TYR A 65 -0.44 -11.73 -4.18
N ASP A 66 -0.02 -12.24 -5.35
CA ASP A 66 1.07 -11.65 -6.14
C ASP A 66 0.72 -10.24 -6.63
N ASP A 67 -0.55 -9.96 -6.94
CA ASP A 67 -1.03 -8.62 -7.30
C ASP A 67 -0.93 -7.65 -6.12
N ILE A 68 -1.18 -8.10 -4.88
CA ILE A 68 -0.94 -7.30 -3.67
C ILE A 68 0.55 -6.97 -3.56
N LEU A 69 1.43 -7.97 -3.70
CA LEU A 69 2.88 -7.76 -3.60
C LEU A 69 3.42 -6.85 -4.72
N SER A 70 2.81 -6.91 -5.91
CA SER A 70 3.18 -6.08 -7.06
C SER A 70 2.95 -4.59 -6.85
N THR A 71 2.19 -4.19 -5.82
CA THR A 71 2.05 -2.78 -5.41
C THR A 71 3.34 -2.21 -4.78
N GLY A 72 4.26 -3.08 -4.34
CA GLY A 72 5.57 -2.69 -3.82
C GLY A 72 5.50 -1.73 -2.62
N GLU A 73 6.48 -0.85 -2.51
CA GLU A 73 6.59 0.14 -1.43
C GLU A 73 5.36 1.04 -1.32
N ALA A 74 4.65 1.30 -2.42
CA ALA A 74 3.45 2.13 -2.43
C ALA A 74 2.26 1.48 -1.71
N GLY A 75 2.21 0.14 -1.67
CA GLY A 75 1.15 -0.62 -0.99
C GLY A 75 1.31 -0.73 0.52
N LEU A 76 2.55 -0.72 1.01
CA LEU A 76 2.86 -0.93 2.43
C LEU A 76 2.14 0.08 3.36
N PRO A 77 2.13 1.41 3.10
CA PRO A 77 1.40 2.36 3.94
C PRO A 77 -0.09 2.05 4.04
N PHE A 78 -0.71 1.59 2.94
CA PHE A 78 -2.12 1.24 2.92
C PHE A 78 -2.39 -0.01 3.77
N LEU A 79 -1.58 -1.07 3.63
CA LEU A 79 -1.69 -2.28 4.46
C LEU A 79 -1.53 -1.98 5.94
N LEU A 80 -0.54 -1.15 6.31
CA LEU A 80 -0.32 -0.72 7.70
C LEU A 80 -1.52 0.07 8.23
N GLN A 81 -2.07 0.98 7.43
CA GLN A 81 -3.26 1.75 7.82
C GLN A 81 -4.49 0.86 8.00
N GLN A 82 -4.72 -0.10 7.10
CA GLN A 82 -5.82 -1.06 7.21
C GLN A 82 -5.65 -1.94 8.46
N LEU A 83 -4.45 -2.47 8.67
CA LEU A 83 -4.10 -3.21 9.88
C LEU A 83 -4.31 -2.38 11.14
N GLU A 84 -3.96 -1.09 11.16
CA GLU A 84 -4.15 -0.24 12.33
C GLU A 84 -5.63 0.04 12.60
N SER A 85 -6.40 0.33 11.55
CA SER A 85 -7.81 0.72 11.64
C SER A 85 -8.78 -0.43 11.90
N SER A 86 -8.43 -1.66 11.52
CA SER A 86 -9.29 -2.82 11.76
C SER A 86 -9.45 -3.08 13.27
N PRO A 87 -10.65 -3.34 13.82
CA PRO A 87 -10.79 -3.81 15.19
C PRO A 87 -10.49 -5.32 15.34
N ASP A 88 -10.38 -6.03 14.22
CA ASP A 88 -10.33 -7.48 14.15
C ASP A 88 -8.89 -8.02 14.19
N ASN A 89 -8.77 -9.35 14.24
CA ASN A 89 -7.49 -10.06 14.24
C ASN A 89 -7.63 -11.41 13.51
N GLY A 90 -8.42 -11.42 12.44
CA GLY A 90 -8.81 -12.61 11.70
C GLY A 90 -7.92 -12.87 10.49
N LEU A 91 -8.47 -13.64 9.54
CA LEU A 91 -7.80 -14.04 8.31
C LEU A 91 -7.32 -12.83 7.48
N LYS A 92 -8.17 -11.79 7.33
CA LYS A 92 -7.82 -10.59 6.56
C LYS A 92 -6.59 -9.90 7.16
N GLU A 93 -6.56 -9.69 8.47
CA GLU A 93 -5.41 -9.07 9.16
C GLU A 93 -4.17 -9.95 9.08
N TRP A 94 -4.32 -11.26 9.19
CA TRP A 94 -3.20 -12.18 9.05
C TRP A 94 -2.56 -12.08 7.66
N ILE A 95 -3.36 -12.09 6.59
CA ILE A 95 -2.87 -11.95 5.21
C ILE A 95 -2.21 -10.58 5.00
N MET A 96 -2.79 -9.49 5.53
CA MET A 96 -2.19 -8.15 5.44
C MET A 96 -0.81 -8.07 6.13
N ALA A 97 -0.65 -8.72 7.29
CA ALA A 97 0.65 -8.78 7.98
C ALA A 97 1.67 -9.63 7.24
N GLN A 98 1.24 -10.76 6.65
CA GLN A 98 2.11 -11.58 5.80
C GLN A 98 2.55 -10.79 4.55
N ALA A 99 1.64 -10.09 3.86
CA ALA A 99 1.98 -9.22 2.72
C ALA A 99 2.94 -8.09 3.13
N SER A 100 2.71 -7.46 4.30
CA SER A 100 3.59 -6.40 4.80
C SER A 100 4.99 -6.94 5.12
N THR A 101 5.09 -8.15 5.67
CA THR A 101 6.36 -8.87 5.89
C THR A 101 7.12 -9.06 4.58
N GLU A 102 6.44 -9.56 3.54
CA GLU A 102 7.07 -9.83 2.24
C GLU A 102 7.48 -8.55 1.51
N LEU A 103 6.66 -7.49 1.58
CA LEU A 103 6.98 -6.18 0.99
C LEU A 103 8.18 -5.52 1.67
N LEU A 104 8.34 -5.69 2.98
CA LEU A 104 9.49 -5.19 3.72
C LEU A 104 10.76 -6.00 3.46
N GLY A 105 10.63 -7.29 3.14
CA GLY A 105 11.76 -8.18 2.84
C GLY A 105 12.81 -8.17 3.96
N GLU A 106 14.08 -7.93 3.60
CA GLU A 106 15.19 -7.85 4.56
C GLU A 106 15.07 -6.69 5.57
N HIS A 107 14.22 -5.71 5.29
CA HIS A 107 13.96 -4.58 6.18
C HIS A 107 12.85 -4.85 7.20
N ASN A 108 12.21 -6.03 7.17
CA ASN A 108 11.22 -6.40 8.17
C ASN A 108 11.90 -6.63 9.54
N PRO A 109 11.56 -5.85 10.59
CA PRO A 109 12.14 -6.03 11.91
C PRO A 109 11.46 -7.13 12.74
N VAL A 110 10.33 -7.68 12.27
CA VAL A 110 9.51 -8.63 13.04
C VAL A 110 9.87 -10.07 12.66
N GLU A 111 10.49 -10.80 13.58
CA GLU A 111 10.94 -12.18 13.33
C GLU A 111 9.85 -13.24 13.55
N ALA A 112 9.03 -13.09 14.60
CA ALA A 112 8.02 -14.08 14.98
C ALA A 112 6.75 -13.40 15.50
N TRP A 113 5.61 -13.83 14.97
CA TRP A 113 4.31 -13.23 15.27
C TRP A 113 3.20 -14.27 15.18
N HIS A 114 2.12 -14.06 15.92
CA HIS A 114 1.01 -15.01 16.01
C HIS A 114 -0.29 -14.53 15.35
N SER A 115 -0.38 -13.24 15.06
CA SER A 115 -1.55 -12.65 14.40
C SER A 115 -1.19 -11.33 13.73
N GLY A 116 -2.05 -10.84 12.83
CA GLY A 116 -1.78 -9.57 12.14
C GLY A 116 -1.61 -8.39 13.10
N LYS A 117 -2.38 -8.35 14.20
CA LYS A 117 -2.23 -7.34 15.25
C LYS A 117 -0.95 -7.47 16.07
N ASP A 118 -0.51 -8.70 16.34
CA ASP A 118 0.76 -8.94 17.01
C ASP A 118 1.93 -8.46 16.14
N TRP A 119 1.91 -8.80 14.85
CA TRP A 119 2.89 -8.32 13.88
C TRP A 119 2.94 -6.79 13.83
N LEU A 120 1.79 -6.13 13.68
CA LEU A 120 1.71 -4.66 13.63
C LEU A 120 2.30 -4.01 14.89
N ARG A 121 1.96 -4.55 16.07
CA ARG A 121 2.48 -4.04 17.34
C ARG A 121 4.00 -4.12 17.39
N GLN A 122 4.58 -5.27 17.03
CA GLN A 122 6.03 -5.46 17.03
C GLN A 122 6.72 -4.56 15.99
N TYR A 123 6.13 -4.42 14.81
CA TYR A 123 6.61 -3.51 13.78
C TYR A 123 6.69 -2.07 14.31
N LYS A 124 5.59 -1.55 14.89
CA LYS A 124 5.56 -0.19 15.45
C LYS A 124 6.60 0.03 16.56
N MET A 125 6.78 -0.96 17.45
CA MET A 125 7.82 -0.89 18.49
C MET A 125 9.26 -0.90 17.95
N SER A 126 9.46 -1.32 16.70
CA SER A 126 10.78 -1.43 16.09
C SER A 126 11.15 -0.25 15.20
N VAL A 127 10.15 0.56 14.79
CA VAL A 127 10.34 1.74 13.91
C VAL A 127 10.18 3.08 14.64
N GLU A 128 9.66 3.07 15.87
CA GLU A 128 9.61 4.21 16.80
C GLU A 128 10.89 4.33 17.63
#